data_AF-A0A6P6DMV6-F1
#
_entry.id   AF-A0A6P6DMV6-F1
#
_cell.length_a   1.000
_cell.length_b   1.000
_cell.length_c   1.000
_cell.angle_alpha   90.00
_cell.angle_beta   90.00
_cell.angle_gamma   90.00
#
_symmetry.space_group_name_H-M   'P 1'
#
loop_
_entity.id
_entity.type
_entity.pdbx_description
1 polymer ?
#
loop_
_entity_poly.entity_id
_entity_poly.type
_entity_poly.pdbx_seq_one_letter_code
_entity_poly.pdbx_strand_id
1 'polypeptide(L)'
;MLGIVRGRWREQSPAHWSGVLAGQVWTLTQTEEQLHCTVYRGDKGWLGKPTLEELEAVRKYFQLDINLAQLYSHWGAVDPHFQEVARKFQGVRLLRQDPTECLFSFICSTNNNIARITGMVERLCQALGPRLVQLDGVTYHGFPSLQTLAGG
;
A
#
# COMPACT_ATOMS: atom_id res chain seq x y z
N MET A 1 -7.14 -12.62 2.48
CA MET A 1 -7.24 -11.55 1.47
C MET A 1 -6.51 -10.35 2.03
N LEU A 2 -5.51 -9.82 1.34
CA LEU A 2 -4.85 -8.58 1.72
C LEU A 2 -5.91 -7.46 1.68
N GLY A 3 -6.51 -7.17 2.84
CA GLY A 3 -7.38 -6.01 3.04
C GLY A 3 -6.51 -4.76 3.06
N ILE A 4 -5.92 -4.41 1.91
CA ILE A 4 -5.13 -3.19 1.77
C ILE A 4 -6.10 -2.03 1.92
N VAL A 5 -5.99 -1.30 3.03
CA VAL A 5 -6.64 0.00 3.18
C VAL A 5 -6.17 0.86 2.01
N ARG A 6 -7.13 1.29 1.17
CA ARG A 6 -7.01 1.92 -0.16
C ARG A 6 -6.14 3.20 -0.24
N GLY A 7 -4.88 3.11 0.15
CA GLY A 7 -3.84 4.09 -0.13
C GLY A 7 -2.96 3.59 -1.26
N ARG A 8 -3.11 4.17 -2.46
CA ARG A 8 -2.25 4.01 -3.65
C ARG A 8 -2.09 2.61 -4.27
N TRP A 9 -2.79 1.59 -3.78
CA TRP A 9 -2.87 0.27 -4.42
C TRP A 9 -4.12 0.14 -5.28
N ARG A 10 -3.98 -0.41 -6.47
CA ARG A 10 -5.07 -0.71 -7.41
C ARG A 10 -4.93 -2.13 -7.91
N GLU A 11 -6.04 -2.85 -7.99
CA GLU A 11 -6.08 -4.15 -8.64
C GLU A 11 -6.11 -3.93 -10.16
N GLN A 12 -5.00 -4.22 -10.83
CA GLN A 12 -4.86 -4.03 -12.29
C GLN A 12 -5.30 -5.27 -13.07
N SER A 13 -5.10 -6.44 -12.48
CA SER A 13 -5.60 -7.73 -12.97
C SER A 13 -6.02 -8.58 -11.76
N PRO A 14 -6.83 -9.64 -11.95
CA PRO A 14 -7.35 -10.42 -10.83
C PRO A 14 -6.24 -10.88 -9.87
N ALA A 15 -6.38 -10.55 -8.59
CA ALA A 15 -5.43 -10.80 -7.50
C ALA A 15 -4.04 -10.13 -7.63
N HIS A 16 -3.84 -9.22 -8.60
CA HIS A 16 -2.59 -8.48 -8.77
C HIS A 16 -2.80 -7.01 -8.43
N TRP A 17 -2.11 -6.58 -7.38
CA TRP A 17 -2.21 -5.24 -6.83
C TRP A 17 -0.97 -4.44 -7.20
N SER A 18 -1.15 -3.35 -7.95
CA SER A 18 -0.08 -2.44 -8.29
C SER A 18 -0.18 -1.15 -7.48
N GLY A 19 0.95 -0.66 -6.97
CA GLY A 19 0.98 0.52 -6.13
C GLY A 19 2.39 1.04 -5.90
N VAL A 20 2.50 2.14 -5.16
CA VAL A 20 3.77 2.80 -4.86
C VAL A 20 4.17 2.52 -3.42
N LEU A 21 5.39 2.02 -3.23
CA LEU A 21 5.98 1.71 -1.92
C LEU A 21 7.46 2.07 -1.95
N ALA A 22 7.92 2.82 -0.94
CA ALA A 22 9.30 3.30 -0.83
C ALA A 22 9.83 4.00 -2.10
N GLY A 23 8.99 4.81 -2.76
CA GLY A 23 9.36 5.54 -3.96
C GLY A 23 9.49 4.68 -5.23
N GLN A 24 9.11 3.41 -5.18
CA GLN A 24 9.13 2.49 -6.31
C GLN A 24 7.73 1.97 -6.60
N VAL A 25 7.50 1.49 -7.83
CA VAL A 25 6.25 0.82 -8.20
C VAL A 25 6.40 -0.67 -8.03
N TRP A 26 5.38 -1.26 -7.44
CA TRP A 26 5.33 -2.67 -7.09
C TRP A 26 4.06 -3.29 -7.63
N THR A 27 4.15 -4.54 -8.08
CA THR A 27 3.00 -5.42 -8.27
C THR A 27 3.12 -6.58 -7.30
N LEU A 28 2.08 -6.79 -6.50
CA LEU A 28 2.00 -7.81 -5.48
C LEU A 28 0.89 -8.79 -5.82
N THR A 29 1.17 -10.07 -5.67
CA THR A 29 0.18 -11.15 -5.74
C THR A 29 0.52 -12.20 -4.70
N GLN A 30 -0.46 -12.98 -4.26
CA GLN A 30 -0.26 -13.97 -3.21
C GLN A 30 -0.83 -15.33 -3.63
N THR A 31 -0.13 -16.38 -3.26
CA THR A 31 -0.63 -17.75 -3.20
C THR A 31 -1.05 -18.08 -1.77
N GLU A 32 -1.40 -19.34 -1.49
CA GLU A 32 -1.73 -19.77 -0.12
C GLU A 32 -0.54 -19.63 0.84
N GLU A 33 0.69 -19.79 0.34
CA GLU A 33 1.90 -19.85 1.17
C GLU A 33 2.83 -18.64 0.99
N GLN A 34 2.76 -17.94 -0.15
CA GLN A 34 3.77 -16.96 -0.53
C GLN A 34 3.18 -15.64 -1.03
N LEU A 35 3.83 -14.55 -0.66
CA LEU A 35 3.63 -13.23 -1.25
C LEU A 35 4.69 -13.02 -2.35
N HIS A 36 4.25 -12.98 -3.60
CA HIS A 36 5.09 -12.67 -4.75
C HIS A 36 5.15 -11.16 -4.96
N CYS A 37 6.37 -10.64 -5.05
CA CYS A 37 6.63 -9.20 -5.19
C CYS A 37 7.42 -8.96 -6.48
N THR A 38 6.93 -8.05 -7.32
CA THR A 38 7.63 -7.56 -8.51
C THR A 38 7.81 -6.05 -8.38
N VAL A 39 9.02 -5.56 -8.62
CA VAL A 39 9.35 -4.14 -8.57
C VAL A 39 9.74 -3.64 -9.96
N TYR A 40 9.28 -2.43 -10.29
CA TYR A 40 9.57 -1.75 -11.54
C TYR A 40 10.55 -0.61 -11.28
N ARG A 41 11.65 -0.59 -12.04
CA ARG A 41 12.72 0.42 -11.89
C ARG A 41 12.94 1.21 -13.19
N GLY A 42 13.25 2.49 -13.03
CA GLY A 42 13.50 3.43 -14.13
C GLY A 42 12.26 3.80 -14.92
N ASP A 43 12.37 4.87 -15.71
CA ASP A 43 11.23 5.50 -16.41
C ASP A 43 10.48 4.56 -17.36
N LYS A 44 11.19 3.58 -17.94
CA LYS A 44 10.64 2.57 -18.87
C LYS A 44 10.12 1.30 -18.17
N GLY A 45 10.19 1.23 -16.83
CA GLY A 45 9.65 0.12 -16.06
C GLY A 45 10.38 -1.20 -16.26
N TRP A 46 11.70 -1.20 -16.14
CA TRP A 46 12.48 -2.43 -16.20
C TRP A 46 12.06 -3.38 -15.08
N LEU A 47 11.66 -4.59 -15.46
CA LEU A 47 11.30 -5.65 -14.53
C LEU A 47 12.58 -6.27 -13.98
N GLY A 48 12.68 -6.39 -12.66
CA GLY A 48 13.76 -7.13 -12.04
C GLY A 48 13.29 -7.84 -10.78
N LYS A 49 13.98 -8.92 -10.41
CA LYS A 49 13.77 -9.53 -9.10
C LYS A 49 14.05 -8.48 -8.01
N PRO A 50 13.22 -8.38 -6.97
CA PRO A 50 13.52 -7.53 -5.83
C PRO A 50 14.84 -7.94 -5.16
N THR A 51 15.62 -6.97 -4.71
CA THR A 51 16.78 -7.20 -3.85
C THR A 51 16.32 -7.53 -2.43
N LEU A 52 17.24 -7.99 -1.58
CA LEU A 52 16.93 -8.29 -0.17
C LEU A 52 16.45 -7.03 0.58
N GLU A 53 17.08 -5.89 0.33
CA GLU A 53 16.73 -4.60 0.95
C GLU A 53 15.31 -4.14 0.54
N GLU A 54 14.95 -4.31 -0.72
CA GLU A 54 13.62 -3.95 -1.22
C GLU A 54 12.54 -4.89 -0.66
N LEU A 55 12.84 -6.19 -0.55
CA LEU A 55 11.94 -7.14 0.14
C LEU A 55 11.78 -6.79 1.62
N GLU A 56 12.84 -6.29 2.28
CA GLU A 56 12.76 -5.83 3.66
C GLU A 56 11.87 -4.59 3.79
N ALA A 57 11.87 -3.68 2.81
CA ALA A 57 10.95 -2.55 2.76
C ALA A 57 9.48 -3.04 2.68
N VAL A 58 9.19 -4.04 1.84
CA VAL A 58 7.87 -4.68 1.75
C VAL A 58 7.50 -5.33 3.10
N ARG A 59 8.43 -6.08 3.71
CA ARG A 59 8.23 -6.73 5.02
C ARG A 59 7.86 -5.71 6.10
N LYS A 60 8.56 -4.58 6.16
CA LYS A 60 8.29 -3.47 7.10
C LYS A 60 6.95 -2.79 6.83
N TYR A 61 6.62 -2.55 5.57
CA TYR A 61 5.37 -1.91 5.15
C TYR A 61 4.13 -2.73 5.57
N PHE A 62 4.16 -4.05 5.37
CA PHE A 62 3.08 -4.96 5.79
C PHE A 62 3.20 -5.44 7.24
N GLN A 63 4.23 -5.00 7.97
CA GLN A 63 4.52 -5.42 9.34
C GLN A 63 4.52 -6.95 9.51
N LEU A 64 5.22 -7.65 8.60
CA LEU A 64 5.20 -9.12 8.56
C LEU A 64 5.94 -9.76 9.75
N ASP A 65 6.76 -9.00 10.48
CA ASP A 65 7.34 -9.41 11.76
C ASP A 65 6.28 -9.66 12.85
N ILE A 66 5.10 -9.04 12.73
CA ILE A 66 4.02 -9.19 13.70
C ILE A 66 3.27 -10.50 13.44
N ASN A 67 3.22 -11.35 14.48
CA ASN A 67 2.45 -12.57 14.48
C ASN A 67 0.95 -12.27 14.59
N LEU A 68 0.30 -12.14 13.43
CA LEU A 68 -1.12 -11.83 13.35
C LEU A 68 -2.02 -12.90 13.97
N ALA A 69 -1.61 -14.18 13.91
CA ALA A 69 -2.37 -15.28 14.49
C ALA A 69 -2.45 -15.17 16.02
N GLN A 70 -1.35 -14.77 16.68
CA GLN A 70 -1.33 -14.51 18.11
C GLN A 70 -2.26 -13.34 18.48
N LEU A 71 -2.25 -12.25 17.71
CA LEU A 71 -3.15 -11.12 17.93
C LEU A 71 -4.62 -11.50 17.77
N TYR A 72 -4.95 -12.23 16.69
CA TYR A 72 -6.32 -12.74 16.46
C TYR A 72 -6.78 -13.66 17.59
N SER A 73 -5.91 -14.55 18.06
CA SER A 73 -6.22 -15.44 19.19
C SER A 73 -6.47 -14.64 20.48
N HIS A 74 -5.66 -13.62 20.74
CA HIS A 74 -5.81 -12.79 21.93
C HIS A 74 -7.11 -11.97 21.89
N TRP A 75 -7.36 -11.25 20.79
CA TRP A 75 -8.58 -10.46 20.61
C TRP A 75 -9.84 -11.32 20.64
N GLY A 76 -9.81 -12.49 19.99
CA GLY A 76 -10.95 -13.42 20.03
C GLY A 76 -11.21 -14.05 21.39
N ALA A 77 -10.20 -14.12 22.28
CA ALA A 77 -10.38 -14.62 23.64
C ALA A 77 -11.05 -13.58 24.57
N VAL A 78 -10.87 -12.29 24.29
CA VAL A 78 -11.44 -11.19 25.10
C VAL A 78 -12.70 -10.59 24.51
N ASP A 79 -12.98 -10.81 23.23
CA ASP A 79 -14.16 -10.31 22.51
C ASP A 79 -14.78 -11.40 21.60
N PRO A 80 -15.92 -12.00 22.00
CA PRO A 80 -16.66 -12.98 21.19
C PRO A 80 -17.16 -12.42 19.85
N HIS A 81 -17.49 -11.13 19.78
CA HIS A 81 -17.93 -10.50 18.53
C HIS A 81 -16.76 -10.43 17.55
N PHE A 82 -15.58 -10.02 18.03
CA PHE A 82 -14.36 -10.07 17.24
C PHE A 82 -14.07 -11.49 16.74
N GLN A 83 -14.22 -12.51 17.59
CA GLN A 83 -13.99 -13.91 17.21
C GLN A 83 -14.87 -14.35 16.03
N GLU A 84 -16.15 -13.95 16.01
CA GLU A 84 -17.06 -14.26 14.91
C GLU A 84 -16.63 -13.56 13.61
N VAL A 85 -16.31 -12.27 13.69
CA VAL A 85 -15.89 -11.46 12.53
C VAL A 85 -14.56 -11.95 11.96
N ALA A 86 -13.61 -12.30 12.82
CA ALA A 86 -12.28 -12.78 12.46
C ALA A 86 -12.31 -14.08 11.63
N ARG A 87 -13.33 -14.94 11.80
CA ARG A 87 -13.52 -16.14 10.97
C ARG A 87 -13.80 -15.79 9.51
N LYS A 88 -14.49 -14.68 9.26
CA LYS A 88 -14.83 -14.20 7.90
C LYS A 88 -13.71 -13.35 7.31
N PHE A 89 -12.98 -12.59 8.14
CA PHE A 89 -11.95 -11.65 7.72
C PHE A 89 -10.56 -12.00 8.27
N GLN A 90 -9.92 -12.98 7.63
CA GLN A 90 -8.56 -13.38 7.98
C GLN A 90 -7.50 -12.60 7.19
N GLY A 91 -6.36 -12.35 7.85
CA GLY A 91 -5.19 -11.74 7.21
C GLY A 91 -5.26 -10.21 7.09
N VAL A 92 -6.17 -9.55 7.80
CA VAL A 92 -6.26 -8.09 7.82
C VAL A 92 -5.10 -7.54 8.66
N ARG A 93 -4.25 -6.71 8.03
CA ARG A 93 -3.07 -6.11 8.66
C ARG A 93 -3.15 -4.59 8.57
N LEU A 94 -2.60 -3.93 9.58
CA LEU A 94 -2.35 -2.49 9.54
C LEU A 94 -1.06 -2.22 8.75
N LEU A 95 -1.10 -1.28 7.82
CA LEU A 95 0.06 -0.91 7.02
C LEU A 95 0.91 0.13 7.76
N ARG A 96 2.24 0.03 7.65
CA ARG A 96 3.19 1.03 8.13
C ARG A 96 3.51 2.01 6.99
N GLN A 97 2.64 3.01 6.84
CA GLN A 97 2.76 4.04 5.81
C GLN A 97 3.83 5.10 6.16
N ASP A 98 4.34 5.79 5.15
CA ASP A 98 5.19 6.97 5.34
C ASP A 98 4.40 8.06 6.12
N PRO A 99 4.98 8.71 7.15
CA PRO A 99 4.29 9.70 7.95
C PRO A 99 3.75 10.89 7.15
N THR A 100 4.47 11.33 6.11
CA THR A 100 4.06 12.45 5.27
C THR A 100 2.87 12.04 4.40
N GLU A 101 3.00 10.93 3.67
CA GLU A 101 1.91 10.38 2.85
C GLU A 101 0.66 10.12 3.71
N CYS A 102 0.83 9.53 4.90
CA CYS A 102 -0.24 9.25 5.84
C CYS A 102 -0.93 10.54 6.29
N LEU A 103 -0.18 11.52 6.81
CA LEU A 103 -0.73 12.78 7.31
C LEU A 103 -1.53 13.53 6.25
N PHE A 104 -0.96 13.74 5.07
CA PHE A 104 -1.64 14.49 4.00
C PHE A 104 -2.83 13.72 3.41
N SER A 105 -2.75 12.38 3.35
CA SER A 105 -3.90 11.55 2.97
C SER A 105 -5.05 11.68 3.98
N PHE A 106 -4.74 11.71 5.27
CA PHE A 106 -5.73 11.93 6.33
C PHE A 106 -6.28 13.36 6.34
N ILE A 107 -5.47 14.39 6.07
CA ILE A 107 -5.97 15.76 5.90
C ILE A 107 -6.96 15.83 4.73
N CYS A 108 -6.69 15.13 3.61
CA CYS A 108 -7.63 15.02 2.50
C CYS A 108 -8.92 14.23 2.83
N SER A 109 -8.96 13.54 3.97
CA SER A 109 -10.05 12.65 4.37
C SER A 109 -11.19 13.30 5.14
N THR A 110 -10.99 14.51 5.71
CA THR A 110 -12.01 15.15 6.53
C THR A 110 -13.30 15.40 5.72
N ASN A 111 -14.40 14.82 6.22
CA ASN A 111 -15.73 14.88 5.62
C ASN A 111 -15.80 14.32 4.17
N ASN A 112 -15.15 13.18 3.93
CA ASN A 112 -15.01 12.63 2.59
C ASN A 112 -15.20 11.10 2.57
N ASN A 113 -15.50 10.54 1.40
CA ASN A 113 -15.58 9.07 1.22
C ASN A 113 -14.29 8.51 0.61
N ILE A 114 -14.05 7.22 0.81
CA ILE A 114 -12.80 6.56 0.40
C ILE A 114 -12.48 6.80 -1.08
N ALA A 115 -13.48 6.72 -1.97
CA ALA A 115 -13.26 6.93 -3.41
C ALA A 115 -12.75 8.35 -3.74
N ARG A 116 -13.33 9.36 -3.10
CA ARG A 116 -12.92 10.75 -3.32
C ARG A 116 -11.58 11.07 -2.65
N ILE A 117 -11.26 10.45 -1.52
CA ILE A 117 -9.94 10.54 -0.88
C ILE A 117 -8.87 9.95 -1.80
N THR A 118 -9.09 8.73 -2.32
CA THR A 118 -8.18 8.08 -3.26
C THR A 118 -7.94 8.98 -4.47
N GLY A 119 -9.00 9.54 -5.08
CA GLY A 119 -8.86 10.44 -6.22
C GLY A 119 -8.16 11.77 -5.89
N MET A 120 -8.31 12.30 -4.67
CA MET A 120 -7.59 13.50 -4.23
C MET A 120 -6.10 13.24 -4.07
N VAL A 121 -5.74 12.15 -3.39
CA VAL A 121 -4.34 11.74 -3.20
C VAL A 121 -3.66 11.44 -4.54
N GLU A 122 -4.38 10.79 -5.47
CA GLU A 122 -3.85 10.52 -6.81
C GLU A 122 -3.60 11.80 -7.60
N ARG A 123 -4.54 12.76 -7.61
CA ARG A 123 -4.34 14.05 -8.26
C ARG A 123 -3.18 14.83 -7.63
N LEU A 124 -3.04 14.79 -6.31
CA LEU A 124 -1.93 15.40 -5.59
C LEU A 124 -0.59 14.81 -6.05
N CYS A 125 -0.49 13.48 -6.12
CA CYS A 125 0.71 12.80 -6.60
C CYS A 125 0.98 13.09 -8.09
N GLN A 126 -0.06 13.15 -8.93
CA GLN A 126 0.10 13.48 -10.36
C GLN A 126 0.59 14.93 -10.57
N ALA A 127 0.09 15.87 -9.77
CA ALA A 127 0.41 17.29 -9.92
C ALA A 127 1.79 17.65 -9.36
N LEU A 128 2.15 17.08 -8.21
CA LEU A 128 3.32 17.51 -7.42
C LEU A 128 4.30 16.38 -7.12
N GLY A 129 3.95 15.14 -7.43
CA GLY A 129 4.78 13.97 -7.15
C GLY A 129 5.73 13.67 -8.31
N PRO A 130 6.95 13.19 -8.02
CA PRO A 130 7.90 12.80 -9.06
C PRO A 130 7.31 11.66 -9.88
N ARG A 131 7.42 11.73 -11.20
CA ARG A 131 7.06 10.61 -12.09
C ARG A 131 8.00 9.43 -11.82
N LEU A 132 7.45 8.24 -11.62
CA LEU A 132 8.23 7.03 -11.35
C LEU A 132 8.31 6.11 -12.57
N VAL A 133 7.16 5.70 -13.10
CA VAL A 133 7.07 4.74 -14.21
C VAL A 133 5.71 4.87 -14.88
N GLN A 134 5.64 4.46 -16.15
CA GLN A 134 4.37 4.26 -16.85
C GLN A 134 4.20 2.78 -17.19
N LEU A 135 3.11 2.18 -16.72
CA LEU A 135 2.76 0.77 -16.97
C LEU A 135 1.36 0.73 -17.59
N ASP A 136 1.23 0.09 -18.77
CA ASP A 136 -0.05 -0.12 -19.45
C ASP A 136 -0.92 1.15 -19.58
N GLY A 137 -0.28 2.28 -19.88
CA GLY A 137 -0.94 3.58 -20.01
C GLY A 137 -1.20 4.33 -18.69
N VAL A 138 -0.94 3.71 -17.54
CA VAL A 138 -1.05 4.33 -16.21
C VAL A 138 0.31 4.87 -15.77
N THR A 139 0.38 6.18 -15.54
CA THR A 139 1.57 6.83 -14.97
C THR A 139 1.48 6.82 -13.45
N TYR A 140 2.49 6.24 -12.80
CA TYR A 140 2.64 6.23 -11.35
C TYR A 140 3.57 7.37 -10.92
N HIS A 141 3.17 8.03 -9.84
CA HIS A 141 3.92 9.13 -9.25
C HIS A 141 4.25 8.83 -7.79
N GLY A 142 5.41 9.28 -7.33
CA GLY A 142 5.77 9.30 -5.92
C GLY A 142 4.87 10.24 -5.12
N PHE A 143 4.91 10.12 -3.80
CA PHE A 143 4.27 11.13 -2.97
C PHE A 143 5.11 12.41 -3.04
N PRO A 144 4.51 13.61 -3.12
CA PRO A 144 5.27 14.86 -3.15
C PRO A 144 6.14 15.03 -1.90
N SER A 145 7.31 15.65 -2.05
CA SER A 145 8.14 16.01 -0.90
C SER A 145 7.48 17.16 -0.11
N LEU A 146 7.88 17.33 1.15
CA LEU A 146 7.42 18.46 1.97
C LEU A 146 7.78 19.81 1.33
N GLN A 147 8.93 19.91 0.68
CA GLN A 147 9.37 21.11 -0.01
C GLN A 147 8.40 21.46 -1.16
N THR A 148 8.04 20.47 -1.98
CA THR A 148 7.09 20.67 -3.07
C THR A 148 5.68 21.01 -2.56
N LEU A 149 5.25 20.41 -1.45
CA LEU A 149 3.96 20.72 -0.83
C LEU A 149 3.91 22.14 -0.23
N ALA A 150 5.05 22.68 0.21
CA ALA A 150 5.17 24.02 0.78
C ALA A 150 5.31 25.14 -0.27
N GLY A 151 5.35 24.80 -1.57
CA GLY A 151 5.49 25.77 -2.66
C GLY A 151 6.91 26.30 -2.87
N GLY A 152 7.92 25.52 -2.46
CA GLY A 152 9.35 25.81 -2.69
C GLY A 152 9.89 25.25 -3.99
#